data_AF-A0A7U9SUH4-F1
#
_entry.id   AF-A0A7U9SUH4-F1
#
_cell.length_a   1.000
_cell.length_b   1.000
_cell.length_c   1.000
_cell.angle_alpha   90.00
_cell.angle_beta   90.00
_cell.angle_gamma   90.00
#
_symmetry.space_group_name_H-M   'P 1'
#
loop_
_entity.id
_entity.type
_entity.pdbx_description
1 polymer ?
#
loop_
_entity_poly.entity_id
_entity_poly.type
_entity_poly.pdbx_seq_one_letter_code
_entity_poly.pdbx_strand_id
1 'polypeptide(L)' 'MAAILRVFFRTEAVQIEKITEKEEFNRVQCPDCDYQMPIFYGENANCSGVMVPCKGRNCHDFFEIKIKDGKQIK' A
#
# COMPACT_ATOMS: atom_id res chain seq x y z
N MET A 1 17.76 42.12 -1.47
CA MET A 1 18.08 40.82 -2.07
C MET A 1 17.22 39.78 -1.37
N ALA A 2 16.43 39.05 -2.15
CA ALA A 2 15.24 38.32 -1.73
C ALA A 2 15.54 37.29 -0.63
N ALA A 3 14.85 37.44 0.51
CA ALA A 3 14.84 36.47 1.59
C ALA A 3 14.25 35.15 1.07
N ILE A 4 15.15 34.18 0.95
CA ILE A 4 14.98 32.73 0.89
C ILE A 4 13.53 32.28 1.11
N LEU A 5 12.93 31.78 0.03
CA LEU A 5 11.64 31.11 -0.03
C LEU A 5 11.63 29.91 0.96
N ARG A 6 11.17 30.12 2.20
CA ARG A 6 10.84 29.01 3.11
C ARG A 6 9.57 28.37 2.59
N VAL A 7 9.70 27.30 1.79
CA VAL A 7 8.57 26.49 1.37
C VAL A 7 8.02 25.78 2.61
N PHE A 8 6.97 26.35 3.19
CA PHE A 8 6.17 25.75 4.24
C PHE A 8 5.39 24.57 3.65
N PHE A 9 6.01 23.40 3.55
CA PHE A 9 5.29 22.14 3.36
C PHE A 9 4.53 21.83 4.65
N ARG A 10 3.29 22.31 4.74
CA ARG A 10 2.33 21.85 5.76
C ARG A 10 1.78 20.50 5.30
N THR A 11 2.24 19.42 5.92
CA THR A 11 1.57 18.13 5.86
C THR A 11 0.32 18.19 6.74
N GLU A 12 -0.81 18.55 6.14
CA GLU A 12 -2.12 18.35 6.77
C GLU A 12 -2.43 16.85 6.71
N ALA A 13 -2.68 16.24 7.87
CA ALA A 13 -3.04 14.83 7.96
C ALA A 13 -4.40 14.61 7.27
N VAL A 14 -4.43 13.73 6.26
CA VAL A 14 -5.66 13.36 5.53
C VAL A 14 -6.61 12.62 6.48
N GLN A 15 -7.91 12.93 6.40
CA GLN A 15 -8.94 12.24 7.18
C GLN A 15 -9.06 10.77 6.72
N ILE A 16 -9.02 9.84 7.68
CA ILE A 16 -9.16 8.40 7.42
C ILE A 16 -10.63 8.02 7.57
N GLU A 17 -11.25 7.61 6.48
CA GLU A 17 -12.64 7.12 6.46
C GLU A 17 -12.69 5.60 6.71
N LYS A 18 -13.73 5.15 7.41
CA LYS A 18 -13.99 3.71 7.62
C LYS A 18 -14.78 3.17 6.44
N ILE A 19 -14.21 2.19 5.75
CA ILE A 19 -14.89 1.44 4.68
C ILE A 19 -15.51 0.17 5.28
N THR A 20 -16.80 -0.07 5.01
CA THR A 20 -17.56 -1.21 5.56
C THR A 20 -17.55 -2.43 4.64
N GLU A 21 -17.42 -2.22 3.33
CA GLU A 21 -17.54 -3.25 2.30
C GLU A 21 -16.16 -3.60 1.73
N LYS A 22 -15.78 -4.89 1.78
CA LYS A 22 -14.44 -5.37 1.37
C LYS A 22 -14.47 -6.28 0.14
N GLU A 23 -15.67 -6.65 -0.32
CA GLU A 23 -15.88 -7.72 -1.29
C GLU A 23 -15.41 -7.36 -2.70
N GLU A 24 -15.33 -6.07 -3.01
CA GLU A 24 -14.91 -5.55 -4.33
C GLU A 24 -13.39 -5.39 -4.48
N PHE A 25 -12.61 -5.63 -3.42
CA PHE A 25 -11.17 -5.38 -3.44
C PHE A 25 -10.34 -6.66 -3.64
N ASN A 26 -9.29 -6.55 -4.45
CA ASN A 26 -8.27 -7.58 -4.58
C ASN A 26 -7.39 -7.62 -3.33
N ARG A 27 -6.80 -8.79 -3.07
CA ARG A 27 -5.90 -8.99 -1.92
C ARG A 27 -4.46 -9.05 -2.40
N VAL A 28 -3.55 -8.45 -1.61
CA VAL A 28 -2.11 -8.60 -1.85
C VAL A 28 -1.71 -10.04 -1.57
N GLN A 29 -1.03 -10.66 -2.51
CA GLN A 29 -0.49 -12.00 -2.45
C GLN A 29 0.99 -11.96 -2.05
N CYS A 30 1.41 -12.79 -1.11
CA CYS A 30 2.84 -12.97 -0.82
C CYS A 30 3.57 -13.54 -2.05
N PRO A 31 4.71 -12.98 -2.49
CA PRO A 31 5.47 -13.51 -3.62
C PRO A 31 6.08 -14.88 -3.32
N ASP A 32 6.40 -15.17 -2.06
CA ASP A 32 7.09 -16.40 -1.65
C ASP A 32 6.16 -17.57 -1.33
N CYS A 33 5.03 -17.32 -0.64
CA CYS A 33 4.16 -18.39 -0.12
C CYS A 33 2.73 -18.35 -0.66
N ASP A 34 2.44 -17.44 -1.60
CA ASP A 34 1.13 -17.24 -2.22
C ASP A 34 -0.03 -16.93 -1.25
N TYR A 35 0.27 -16.70 0.03
CA TYR A 35 -0.73 -16.32 1.02
C TYR A 35 -1.39 -15.00 0.63
N GLN A 36 -2.71 -15.03 0.49
CA GLN A 36 -3.54 -13.84 0.32
C GLN A 36 -3.56 -13.10 1.66
N MET A 37 -2.94 -11.93 1.72
CA MET A 37 -2.80 -11.11 2.94
C MET A 37 -4.05 -10.26 3.21
N PRO A 38 -4.27 -9.80 4.46
CA PRO A 38 -5.36 -8.88 4.80
C PRO A 38 -5.04 -7.44 4.39
N ILE A 39 -4.57 -7.24 3.16
CA ILE A 39 -4.25 -5.95 2.55
C ILE A 39 -4.99 -5.92 1.22
N PHE A 40 -5.80 -4.88 1.03
CA PHE A 40 -6.78 -4.81 -0.05
C PHE A 40 -6.43 -3.66 -1.00
N TYR A 41 -6.64 -3.85 -2.30
CA TYR A 41 -6.42 -2.82 -3.31
C TYR A 41 -7.48 -2.88 -4.41
N GLY A 42 -7.88 -1.70 -4.90
CA GLY A 42 -8.91 -1.56 -5.92
C GLY A 42 -8.37 -1.68 -7.34
N GLU A 43 -9.27 -1.70 -8.32
CA GLU A 43 -8.98 -1.88 -9.75
C GLU A 43 -8.12 -0.77 -10.38
N ASN A 44 -8.00 0.39 -9.74
CA ASN A 44 -7.19 1.51 -10.23
C ASN A 44 -6.01 1.85 -9.29
N ALA A 45 -5.72 0.96 -8.34
CA ALA A 45 -4.68 1.21 -7.35
C ALA A 45 -3.27 1.27 -7.98
N ASN A 46 -2.44 2.16 -7.45
CA ASN A 46 -1.02 2.26 -7.74
C ASN A 46 -0.26 2.42 -6.42
N CYS A 47 0.78 1.62 -6.19
CA CYS A 47 1.53 1.60 -4.94
C CYS A 47 3.00 1.27 -5.18
N SER A 48 3.89 2.03 -4.53
CA SER A 48 5.34 1.81 -4.48
C SER A 48 5.91 2.43 -3.21
N GLY A 49 7.05 1.93 -2.73
CA GLY A 49 7.70 2.40 -1.51
C GLY A 49 7.03 1.96 -0.21
N VAL A 50 6.16 0.94 -0.26
CA VAL A 50 5.49 0.36 0.91
C VAL A 50 5.97 -1.07 1.11
N MET A 51 6.58 -1.35 2.27
CA MET A 51 7.10 -2.67 2.61
C MET A 51 6.25 -3.31 3.70
N VAL A 52 6.09 -4.63 3.64
CA VAL A 52 5.30 -5.38 4.61
C VAL A 52 5.92 -6.75 4.88
N PRO A 53 5.91 -7.22 6.15
CA PRO A 53 6.18 -8.62 6.42
C PRO A 53 4.95 -9.47 6.08
N CYS A 54 5.17 -10.65 5.51
CA CYS A 54 4.12 -11.63 5.28
C CYS A 54 3.36 -11.94 6.58
N LYS A 55 2.02 -12.06 6.47
CA LYS A 55 1.13 -12.40 7.60
C LYS A 55 0.74 -13.88 7.65
N GLY A 56 1.27 -14.71 6.75
CA GLY A 56 1.12 -16.16 6.81
C GLY A 56 1.87 -16.74 8.01
N ARG A 57 1.27 -17.70 8.72
CA ARG A 57 1.81 -18.21 10.01
C ARG A 57 3.25 -18.72 9.95
N ASN A 58 3.66 -19.29 8.81
CA ASN A 58 4.97 -19.93 8.62
C ASN A 58 5.83 -19.22 7.55
N CYS A 59 5.48 -17.99 7.17
CA CYS A 59 6.22 -17.21 6.19
C CYS A 59 6.72 -15.92 6.85
N HIS A 60 8.02 -15.67 6.76
CA HIS A 60 8.69 -14.52 7.39
C HIS A 60 9.25 -13.54 6.35
N ASP A 61 8.82 -13.68 5.10
CA ASP A 61 9.29 -12.84 4.01
C ASP A 61 8.91 -11.37 4.24
N PHE A 62 9.76 -10.46 3.76
CA PHE A 62 9.62 -9.02 3.87
C PHE A 62 9.85 -8.39 2.51
N PHE A 63 8.78 -7.88 1.91
CA PHE A 63 8.79 -7.45 0.51
C PHE A 63 8.05 -6.12 0.32
N GLU A 64 8.31 -5.48 -0.82
CA GLU A 64 7.61 -4.29 -1.26
C GLU A 64 6.30 -4.66 -1.95
N ILE A 65 5.20 -3.99 -1.59
CA ILE A 65 3.93 -4.09 -2.31
C ILE A 65 4.03 -3.19 -3.54
N LYS A 66 4.17 -3.80 -4.73
CA LYS A 66 4.09 -3.09 -6.01
C LYS A 66 2.74 -3.34 -6.65
N ILE A 67 1.97 -2.27 -6.87
CA ILE A 67 0.68 -2.34 -7.58
C ILE A 67 0.73 -1.32 -8.71
N LYS A 68 0.34 -1.74 -9.91
CA LYS A 68 0.22 -0.89 -11.09
C LYS A 68 -1.07 -1.21 -11.82
N ASP A 69 -1.85 -0.18 -12.14
CA ASP A 69 -3.11 -0.29 -12.88
C ASP A 69 -4.03 -1.39 -12.29
N GLY A 70 -4.16 -1.41 -10.96
CA GLY A 70 -5.00 -2.37 -10.24
C GLY A 70 -4.49 -3.81 -10.22
N LYS A 71 -3.22 -4.04 -10.58
CA LYS A 71 -2.61 -5.37 -10.57
C LYS A 71 -1.37 -5.36 -9.70
N GLN A 72 -1.27 -6.34 -8.80
CA GLN A 72 -0.02 -6.58 -8.10
C GLN A 72 1.05 -7.08 -9.08
N ILE A 73 2.23 -6.48 -9.00
CA ILE A 73 3.44 -6.90 -9.69
C ILE A 73 4.25 -7.76 -8.71
N LYS A 74 4.60 -8.99 -9.11
CA LYS A 74 5.52 -9.85 -8.36
C LYS A 74 6.96 -9.52 -8.73
#